data_AF-A0A8W8LD25-F1
#
_entry.id   AF-A0A8W8LD25-F1
#
_cell.length_a   1.000
_cell.length_b   1.000
_cell.length_c   1.000
_cell.angle_alpha   90.00
_cell.angle_beta   90.00
_cell.angle_gamma   90.00
#
_symmetry.space_group_name_H-M   'P 1'
#
loop_
_entity.id
_entity.type
_entity.pdbx_description
1 polymer ?
#
loop_
_entity_poly.entity_id
_entity_poly.type
_entity_poly.pdbx_seq_one_letter_code
_entity_poly.pdbx_strand_id
1 'polypeptide(L)'
;MALSSFKQCNSAMPMKRKVKIDPRIILEREQKKKKKIENELMKLERLERTLKPVDEFDSQRRLKRVASERTRENTELTREEKLKRFHLEKKWCVYSYKQYKAVCGQINQATKFAAEALAELRKESEELYVQAIQEDPSILSYSKSGPTETPPIKNYQFPDGEYNEVTKVW
;
A
#
# COMPACT_ATOMS: atom_id res chain seq x y z
N MET A 1 30.12 -27.25 -81.28
CA MET A 1 30.24 -28.26 -80.21
C MET A 1 31.36 -27.83 -79.26
N ALA A 2 31.01 -27.31 -78.09
CA ALA A 2 31.93 -27.21 -76.95
C ALA A 2 31.09 -27.07 -75.68
N LEU A 3 30.95 -28.18 -74.94
CA LEU A 3 30.40 -28.20 -73.59
C LEU A 3 31.48 -27.67 -72.64
N SER A 4 31.43 -26.39 -72.29
CA SER A 4 32.27 -25.84 -71.23
C SER A 4 31.67 -26.22 -69.87
N SER A 5 32.20 -27.33 -69.34
CA SER A 5 32.17 -27.80 -67.96
C SER A 5 31.79 -26.75 -66.91
N PHE A 6 30.66 -26.98 -66.24
CA PHE A 6 30.27 -26.33 -64.99
C PHE A 6 31.23 -26.81 -63.88
N LYS A 7 32.21 -25.99 -63.49
CA LYS A 7 33.09 -26.28 -62.35
C LYS A 7 32.32 -26.05 -61.04
N GLN A 8 31.97 -27.13 -60.37
CA GLN A 8 31.42 -27.12 -59.02
C GLN A 8 32.49 -26.63 -58.02
N CYS A 9 32.26 -25.47 -57.42
CA CYS A 9 33.16 -24.91 -56.41
C CYS A 9 32.90 -25.58 -55.05
N ASN A 10 33.67 -26.62 -54.71
CA ASN A 10 33.70 -27.25 -53.39
C ASN A 10 34.44 -26.35 -52.39
N SER A 11 33.82 -25.24 -51.97
CA SER A 11 34.37 -24.35 -50.93
C SER A 11 33.66 -24.47 -49.59
N ALA A 12 33.25 -25.69 -49.21
CA ALA A 12 32.86 -26.02 -47.85
C ALA A 12 33.87 -27.01 -47.29
N MET A 13 34.79 -26.56 -46.42
CA MET A 13 35.62 -27.49 -45.65
C MET A 13 34.70 -28.47 -44.90
N PRO A 14 35.00 -29.78 -44.88
CA PRO A 14 34.21 -30.74 -44.14
C PRO A 14 34.18 -30.33 -42.66
N MET A 15 32.97 -30.12 -42.13
CA MET A 15 32.78 -29.72 -40.74
C MET A 15 33.41 -30.76 -39.81
N LYS A 16 34.30 -30.32 -38.92
CA LYS A 16 34.93 -31.19 -37.93
C LYS A 16 33.84 -31.91 -37.12
N ARG A 17 34.04 -33.21 -36.85
CA ARG A 17 33.12 -34.01 -36.02
C ARG A 17 32.96 -33.34 -34.66
N LYS A 18 31.72 -33.27 -34.15
CA LYS A 18 31.45 -32.76 -32.80
C LYS A 18 32.16 -33.65 -31.78
N VAL A 19 33.09 -33.06 -31.01
CA VAL A 19 33.82 -33.76 -29.96
C VAL A 19 32.88 -33.99 -28.78
N LYS A 20 32.87 -35.22 -28.24
CA LYS A 20 32.11 -35.56 -27.02
C LYS A 20 32.72 -34.77 -25.86
N ILE A 21 31.89 -33.96 -25.21
CA ILE A 21 32.32 -33.10 -24.09
C ILE A 21 32.32 -33.94 -22.80
N ASP A 22 33.31 -33.73 -21.94
CA ASP A 22 33.40 -34.43 -20.66
C ASP A 22 32.17 -34.14 -19.78
N PRO A 23 31.64 -35.15 -19.05
CA PRO A 23 30.45 -35.00 -18.23
C PRO A 23 30.62 -33.95 -17.12
N ARG A 24 31.85 -33.76 -16.62
CA ARG A 24 32.18 -32.72 -15.62
C ARG A 24 31.94 -31.30 -16.18
N ILE A 25 32.29 -31.07 -17.44
CA ILE A 25 32.09 -29.76 -18.10
C ILE A 25 30.59 -29.49 -18.32
N ILE A 26 29.78 -30.52 -18.56
CA ILE A 26 28.32 -30.40 -18.68
C ILE A 26 27.70 -30.02 -17.33
N LEU A 27 28.08 -30.72 -16.25
CA LEU A 27 27.63 -30.42 -14.89
C LEU A 27 28.02 -29.01 -14.43
N GLU A 28 29.26 -28.57 -14.71
CA GLU A 28 29.68 -27.19 -14.41
C GLU A 28 28.88 -26.14 -15.18
N ARG A 29 28.54 -26.40 -16.45
CA ARG A 29 27.69 -25.51 -17.25
C ARG A 29 26.28 -25.43 -16.66
N GLU A 30 25.71 -26.54 -16.22
CA GLU A 30 24.41 -26.58 -15.54
C GLU A 30 24.43 -25.85 -14.21
N GLN A 31 25.46 -26.06 -13.38
CA GLN A 31 25.64 -25.34 -12.12
C GLN A 31 25.79 -23.83 -12.33
N LYS A 32 26.53 -23.40 -13.37
CA LYS A 32 26.63 -21.99 -13.75
C LYS A 32 25.28 -21.41 -14.18
N LYS A 33 24.45 -22.16 -14.89
CA LYS A 33 23.08 -21.74 -15.25
C LYS A 33 22.19 -21.62 -14.01
N LYS A 34 22.22 -22.61 -13.11
CA LYS A 34 21.48 -22.58 -11.84
C LYS A 34 21.85 -21.35 -11.00
N LYS A 35 23.14 -21.10 -10.79
CA LYS A 35 23.64 -19.92 -10.06
C LYS A 35 23.22 -18.60 -10.70
N LYS A 36 23.17 -18.51 -12.03
CA LYS A 36 22.68 -17.30 -12.71
C LYS A 36 21.21 -17.05 -12.41
N ILE A 37 20.39 -18.10 -12.52
CA ILE A 37 18.96 -18.04 -12.22
C ILE A 37 18.73 -17.70 -10.74
N GLU A 38 19.48 -18.31 -9.82
CA GLU A 38 19.43 -18.00 -8.38
C GLU A 38 19.75 -16.54 -8.11
N ASN A 39 20.81 -16.00 -8.72
CA ASN A 39 21.18 -14.60 -8.56
C ASN A 39 20.16 -13.62 -9.16
N GLU A 40 19.50 -13.99 -10.26
CA GLU A 40 18.41 -13.22 -10.85
C GLU A 40 17.18 -13.24 -9.94
N LEU A 41 16.84 -14.40 -9.37
CA LEU A 41 15.76 -14.56 -8.41
C LEU A 41 16.02 -13.73 -7.14
N MET A 42 17.25 -13.72 -6.62
CA MET A 42 17.63 -12.85 -5.49
C MET A 42 17.46 -11.36 -5.79
N LYS A 43 17.69 -10.93 -7.05
CA LYS A 43 17.47 -9.53 -7.45
C LYS A 43 16.00 -9.19 -7.56
N LEU A 44 15.18 -10.10 -8.11
CA LEU A 44 13.74 -9.93 -8.22
C LEU A 44 13.08 -9.91 -6.84
N GLU A 45 13.44 -10.82 -5.95
CA GLU A 45 12.96 -10.85 -4.56
C GLU A 45 13.30 -9.56 -3.81
N ARG A 46 14.49 -8.99 -4.05
CA ARG A 46 14.88 -7.70 -3.47
C ARG A 46 14.04 -6.55 -4.00
N LEU A 47 13.66 -6.57 -5.27
CA LEU A 47 12.83 -5.54 -5.89
C LEU A 47 11.39 -5.62 -5.41
N GLU A 48 10.80 -6.82 -5.33
CA GLU A 48 9.43 -7.03 -4.81
C GLU A 48 9.25 -6.51 -3.38
N ARG A 49 10.31 -6.56 -2.57
CA ARG A 49 10.32 -6.02 -1.20
C ARG A 49 10.38 -4.50 -1.14
N THR A 50 10.74 -3.82 -2.22
CA THR A 50 10.72 -2.36 -2.22
C THR A 50 9.28 -1.85 -2.26
N LEU A 51 8.91 -1.05 -1.27
CA LEU A 51 7.58 -0.45 -1.20
C LEU A 51 7.41 0.57 -2.33
N LYS A 52 6.20 0.64 -2.90
CA LYS A 52 5.83 1.71 -3.83
C LYS A 52 6.00 3.07 -3.14
N PRO A 53 6.53 4.09 -3.83
CA PRO A 53 6.68 5.41 -3.25
C PRO A 53 5.31 6.03 -2.97
N VAL A 54 5.19 6.71 -1.83
CA VAL A 54 3.99 7.45 -1.45
C VAL A 54 4.08 8.86 -2.00
N ASP A 55 3.21 9.16 -2.97
CA ASP A 55 3.27 10.40 -3.76
C ASP A 55 3.04 11.66 -2.90
N GLU A 56 2.22 11.55 -1.86
CA GLU A 56 1.93 12.62 -0.90
C GLU A 56 3.20 13.16 -0.22
N PHE A 57 4.17 12.30 0.09
CA PHE A 57 5.45 12.74 0.66
C PHE A 57 6.39 13.36 -0.37
N ASP A 58 6.34 12.93 -1.64
CA ASP A 58 7.18 13.51 -2.70
C ASP A 58 6.70 14.92 -3.10
N SER A 59 5.39 15.18 -3.02
CA SER A 59 4.78 16.48 -3.29
C SER A 59 5.47 17.63 -2.51
N GLN A 60 5.84 17.40 -1.25
CA GLN A 60 6.54 18.38 -0.41
C GLN A 60 7.94 18.73 -0.96
N ARG A 61 8.65 17.77 -1.56
CA ARG A 61 9.97 18.03 -2.18
C ARG A 61 9.83 18.92 -3.41
N ARG A 62 8.78 18.71 -4.21
CA ARG A 62 8.50 19.53 -5.41
C ARG A 62 8.17 20.95 -5.01
N LEU A 63 7.31 21.14 -4.00
CA LEU A 63 6.92 22.47 -3.51
C LEU A 63 8.12 23.26 -2.97
N LYS A 64 9.07 22.62 -2.28
CA LYS A 64 10.30 23.27 -1.82
C LYS A 64 11.15 23.85 -2.96
N ARG A 65 11.16 23.22 -4.14
CA ARG A 65 11.91 23.70 -5.31
C ARG A 65 11.33 24.98 -5.91
N VAL A 66 10.01 25.17 -5.80
CA VAL A 66 9.29 26.34 -6.35
C VAL A 66 8.94 27.34 -5.25
N ALA A 67 9.47 27.17 -4.04
CA ALA A 67 9.14 27.99 -2.89
C ALA A 67 9.51 29.46 -3.12
N SER A 68 10.63 29.75 -3.78
CA SER A 68 11.06 31.13 -4.07
C SER A 68 10.03 31.95 -4.84
N GLU A 69 9.30 31.33 -5.76
CA GLU A 69 8.33 32.00 -6.65
C GLU A 69 6.89 31.96 -6.11
N ARG A 70 6.55 30.94 -5.31
CA ARG A 70 5.16 30.68 -4.89
C ARG A 70 4.88 31.03 -3.42
N THR A 71 5.89 31.48 -2.67
CA THR A 71 5.70 31.85 -1.26
C THR A 71 4.95 33.18 -1.16
N ARG A 72 3.94 33.23 -0.30
CA ARG A 72 3.24 34.47 0.07
C ARG A 72 4.02 35.17 1.18
N GLU A 73 4.06 36.50 1.14
CA GLU A 73 4.67 37.29 2.21
C GLU A 73 3.96 37.03 3.55
N ASN A 74 4.74 36.90 4.62
CA ASN A 74 4.19 36.64 5.95
C ASN A 74 3.79 37.96 6.60
N THR A 75 2.48 38.17 6.79
CA THR A 75 1.95 39.35 7.47
C THR A 75 2.13 39.20 8.98
N GLU A 76 2.80 40.15 9.62
CA GLU A 76 2.90 40.18 11.07
C GLU A 76 1.53 40.45 11.70
N LEU A 77 1.09 39.55 12.58
CA LEU A 77 -0.17 39.68 13.28
C LEU A 77 -0.05 40.72 14.41
N THR A 78 -1.11 41.49 14.60
CA THR A 78 -1.21 42.43 15.72
C THR A 78 -1.23 41.69 17.05
N ARG A 79 -0.81 42.35 18.13
CA ARG A 79 -0.80 41.75 19.48
C ARG A 79 -2.18 41.24 19.90
N GLU A 80 -3.23 41.99 19.58
CA GLU A 80 -4.61 41.63 19.90
C GLU A 80 -5.04 40.33 19.22
N GLU A 81 -4.71 40.16 17.92
CA GLU A 81 -5.01 38.94 17.18
C GLU A 81 -4.27 37.73 17.74
N LYS A 82 -2.98 37.89 18.10
CA LYS A 82 -2.20 36.83 18.74
C LYS A 82 -2.84 36.40 20.07
N LEU A 83 -3.26 37.35 20.90
CA LEU A 83 -3.94 37.07 22.17
C LEU A 83 -5.30 36.39 21.96
N LYS A 84 -6.08 36.82 20.96
CA LYS A 84 -7.36 36.19 20.60
C LYS A 84 -7.16 34.72 20.21
N ARG A 85 -6.18 34.42 19.36
CA ARG A 85 -5.82 33.04 18.96
C ARG A 85 -5.39 32.20 20.16
N PHE A 86 -4.49 32.71 20.99
CA PHE A 86 -4.04 32.01 22.19
C PHE A 86 -5.21 31.67 23.14
N HIS A 87 -6.14 32.60 23.34
CA HIS A 87 -7.31 32.36 24.17
C HIS A 87 -8.26 31.32 23.56
N LEU A 88 -8.42 31.32 22.24
CA LEU A 88 -9.20 30.31 21.50
C LEU A 88 -8.55 28.93 21.62
N GLU A 89 -7.25 28.83 21.43
CA GLU A 89 -6.49 27.57 21.59
C GLU A 89 -6.63 27.02 23.00
N LYS A 90 -6.51 27.87 24.03
CA LYS A 90 -6.73 27.43 25.42
C LYS A 90 -8.14 26.87 25.62
N LYS A 91 -9.17 27.52 25.08
CA LYS A 91 -10.55 27.03 25.12
C LYS A 91 -10.70 25.71 24.36
N TRP A 92 -10.07 25.60 23.20
CA TRP A 92 -10.08 24.40 22.38
C TRP A 92 -9.42 23.20 23.08
N CYS A 93 -8.29 23.40 23.76
CA CYS A 93 -7.63 22.36 24.55
C CYS A 93 -8.55 21.85 25.66
N VAL A 94 -9.21 22.74 26.40
CA VAL A 94 -10.16 22.36 27.46
C VAL A 94 -11.35 21.61 26.87
N TYR A 95 -11.89 22.07 25.73
CA TYR A 95 -13.00 21.42 25.05
C TYR A 95 -12.63 20.00 24.57
N SER A 96 -11.50 19.87 23.88
CA SER A 96 -11.01 18.59 23.35
C SER A 96 -10.73 17.60 24.47
N TYR A 97 -10.17 18.07 25.59
CA TYR A 97 -9.97 17.23 26.77
C TYR A 97 -11.28 16.74 27.39
N LYS A 98 -12.31 17.60 27.46
CA LYS A 98 -13.65 17.19 27.94
C LYS A 98 -14.28 16.14 27.03
N GLN A 99 -14.17 16.31 25.71
CA GLN A 99 -14.65 15.33 24.73
C GLN A 99 -13.94 13.99 24.90
N TYR A 100 -12.61 14.00 24.98
CA TYR A 100 -11.81 12.81 25.24
C TYR A 100 -12.23 12.10 26.54
N LYS A 101 -12.36 12.84 27.64
CA LYS A 101 -12.77 12.27 28.94
C LYS A 101 -14.18 11.65 28.87
N ALA A 102 -15.11 12.26 28.14
CA ALA A 102 -16.45 11.73 27.96
C ALA A 102 -16.42 10.41 27.16
N VAL A 103 -15.67 10.36 26.05
CA VAL A 103 -15.51 9.15 25.24
C VAL A 103 -14.86 8.02 26.06
N CYS A 104 -13.77 8.31 26.78
CA CYS A 104 -13.15 7.32 27.66
C CYS A 104 -14.12 6.83 28.74
N GLY A 105 -14.92 7.73 29.31
CA GLY A 105 -15.95 7.36 30.28
C GLY A 105 -16.99 6.40 29.70
N GLN A 106 -17.48 6.66 28.48
CA GLN A 106 -18.43 5.80 27.78
C GLN A 106 -17.84 4.43 27.46
N ILE A 107 -16.59 4.39 26.97
CA ILE A 107 -15.89 3.13 26.69
C ILE A 107 -15.74 2.32 27.98
N ASN A 108 -15.29 2.94 29.07
CA ASN A 108 -15.11 2.26 30.36
C ASN A 108 -16.43 1.74 30.93
N GLN A 109 -17.53 2.46 30.74
CA GLN A 109 -18.87 2.00 31.14
C GLN A 109 -19.30 0.81 30.28
N ALA A 110 -19.17 0.91 28.95
CA ALA A 110 -19.53 -0.16 28.04
C ALA A 110 -18.74 -1.45 28.31
N THR A 111 -17.43 -1.34 28.56
CA THR A 111 -16.58 -2.50 28.90
C THR A 111 -16.93 -3.09 30.26
N LYS A 112 -17.23 -2.25 31.26
CA LYS A 112 -17.69 -2.70 32.58
C LYS A 112 -19.01 -3.48 32.45
N PHE A 113 -20.00 -2.92 31.76
CA PHE A 113 -21.28 -3.59 31.56
C PHE A 113 -21.16 -4.88 30.76
N ALA A 114 -20.30 -4.91 29.72
CA ALA A 114 -20.03 -6.14 28.99
C ALA A 114 -19.41 -7.23 29.88
N ALA A 115 -18.48 -6.87 30.76
CA ALA A 115 -17.86 -7.81 31.70
C ALA A 115 -18.85 -8.32 32.76
N GLU A 116 -19.69 -7.44 33.31
CA GLU A 116 -20.75 -7.81 34.27
C GLU A 116 -21.76 -8.75 33.61
N ALA A 117 -22.22 -8.44 32.39
CA ALA A 117 -23.13 -9.28 31.62
C ALA A 117 -22.55 -10.68 31.33
N LEU A 118 -21.26 -10.78 30.97
CA LEU A 118 -20.59 -12.08 30.78
C LEU A 118 -20.47 -12.87 32.09
N ALA A 119 -20.23 -12.20 33.22
CA ALA A 119 -20.15 -12.84 34.52
C ALA A 119 -21.51 -13.38 34.98
N GLU A 120 -22.61 -12.67 34.69
CA GLU A 120 -23.97 -13.14 34.93
C GLU A 120 -24.33 -14.30 33.99
N LEU A 121 -24.06 -14.17 32.69
CA LEU A 121 -24.30 -15.22 31.70
C LEU A 121 -23.62 -16.54 32.09
N ARG A 122 -22.39 -16.48 32.59
CA ARG A 122 -21.66 -17.67 33.06
C ARG A 122 -22.33 -18.38 34.25
N LYS A 123 -22.98 -17.63 35.14
CA LYS A 123 -23.71 -18.21 36.29
C LYS A 123 -24.99 -18.92 35.84
N GLU A 124 -25.61 -18.42 34.77
CA GLU A 124 -26.85 -18.99 34.22
C GLU A 124 -26.60 -20.17 33.28
N SER A 125 -25.63 -20.04 32.36
CA SER A 125 -25.29 -21.05 31.37
C SER A 125 -23.83 -20.97 30.92
N GLU A 126 -23.06 -22.02 31.18
CA GLU A 126 -21.66 -22.11 30.75
C GLU A 126 -21.53 -22.31 29.23
N GLU A 127 -22.48 -23.02 28.60
CA GLU A 127 -22.46 -23.27 27.15
C GLU A 127 -22.57 -21.97 26.34
N LEU A 128 -23.49 -21.07 26.74
CA LEU A 128 -23.67 -19.77 26.07
C LEU A 128 -22.48 -18.84 26.30
N TYR A 129 -21.87 -18.88 27.48
CA TYR A 129 -20.65 -18.12 27.76
C TYR A 129 -19.49 -18.53 26.84
N VAL A 130 -19.29 -19.84 26.62
CA VAL A 130 -18.26 -20.35 25.71
C VAL A 130 -18.51 -19.88 24.28
N GLN A 131 -19.75 -19.88 23.81
CA GLN A 131 -20.11 -19.37 22.48
C GLN A 131 -19.89 -17.87 22.36
N ALA A 132 -20.29 -17.08 23.36
CA ALA A 132 -20.21 -15.62 23.34
C ALA A 132 -18.76 -15.07 23.31
N ILE A 133 -17.79 -15.85 23.80
CA ILE A 133 -16.37 -15.45 23.80
C ILE A 133 -15.68 -15.75 22.47
N GLN A 134 -16.27 -16.59 21.61
CA GLN A 134 -15.67 -16.90 20.33
C GLN A 134 -15.59 -15.66 19.45
N GLU A 135 -14.44 -15.50 18.78
CA GLU A 135 -14.23 -14.42 17.84
C GLU A 135 -15.09 -14.61 16.60
N ASP A 136 -15.80 -13.55 16.17
CA ASP A 136 -16.59 -13.60 14.95
C ASP A 136 -15.69 -13.24 13.73
N PRO A 137 -15.45 -14.19 12.81
CA PRO A 137 -14.63 -13.94 11.62
C PRO A 137 -15.24 -12.89 10.68
N SER A 138 -16.54 -12.60 10.77
CA SER A 138 -17.21 -11.60 9.93
C SER A 138 -16.65 -10.19 10.15
N ILE A 139 -16.14 -9.89 11.35
CA ILE A 139 -15.61 -8.58 11.75
C ILE A 139 -14.41 -8.17 10.89
N LEU A 140 -13.61 -9.12 10.41
CA LEU A 140 -12.43 -8.83 9.57
C LEU A 140 -12.78 -8.18 8.23
N SER A 141 -13.98 -8.46 7.71
CA SER A 141 -14.46 -7.95 6.42
C SER A 141 -15.31 -6.68 6.55
N TYR A 142 -15.44 -6.14 7.76
CA TYR A 142 -16.30 -5.00 8.02
C TYR A 142 -15.76 -3.71 7.37
N SER A 143 -16.58 -3.09 6.53
CA SER A 143 -16.29 -1.80 5.89
C SER A 143 -17.47 -0.86 6.06
N LYS A 144 -17.19 0.41 6.39
CA LYS A 144 -18.21 1.45 6.56
C LYS A 144 -17.69 2.78 6.03
N SER A 145 -18.49 3.45 5.22
CA SER A 145 -18.24 4.82 4.78
C SER A 145 -18.58 5.82 5.89
N GLY A 146 -17.80 6.90 5.98
CA GLY A 146 -18.07 8.00 6.90
C GLY A 146 -19.38 8.74 6.56
N PRO A 147 -19.91 9.54 7.49
CA PRO A 147 -21.09 10.37 7.24
C PRO A 147 -20.78 11.41 6.14
N THR A 148 -21.76 11.68 5.28
CA THR A 148 -21.71 12.78 4.31
C THR A 148 -22.21 14.09 4.93
N GLU A 149 -21.73 15.24 4.44
CA GLU A 149 -22.21 16.54 4.90
C GLU A 149 -23.70 16.74 4.62
N THR A 150 -24.15 16.28 3.44
CA THR A 150 -25.55 16.28 3.03
C THR A 150 -25.99 14.86 2.68
N PRO A 151 -27.23 14.47 3.00
CA PRO A 151 -27.77 13.17 2.60
C PRO A 151 -27.99 13.11 1.08
N PRO A 152 -27.98 11.91 0.48
CA PRO A 152 -28.16 11.75 -0.96
C PRO A 152 -29.56 12.17 -1.40
N ILE A 153 -29.63 12.87 -2.53
CA ILE A 153 -30.90 13.24 -3.17
C ILE A 153 -31.48 12.01 -3.89
N LYS A 154 -32.75 11.70 -3.61
CA LYS A 154 -33.46 10.59 -4.28
C LYS A 154 -33.58 10.85 -5.78
N ASN A 155 -33.27 9.84 -6.60
CA ASN A 155 -33.39 9.88 -8.06
C ASN A 155 -32.58 11.00 -8.75
N TYR A 156 -31.47 11.41 -8.15
CA TYR A 156 -30.56 12.34 -8.81
C TYR A 156 -29.91 11.67 -10.04
N GLN A 157 -30.16 12.23 -11.22
CA GLN A 157 -29.51 11.80 -12.46
C GLN A 157 -28.15 12.48 -12.53
N PHE A 158 -27.09 11.68 -12.35
CA PHE A 158 -25.71 12.16 -12.52
C PHE A 158 -25.46 12.41 -14.02
N PRO A 159 -24.78 13.51 -14.41
CA PRO A 159 -24.40 13.74 -15.80
C PRO A 159 -23.40 12.67 -16.27
N ASP A 160 -23.51 12.22 -17.51
CA ASP A 160 -22.58 11.22 -18.06
C ASP A 160 -21.13 11.73 -18.06
N GLY A 161 -20.20 10.84 -17.71
CA GLY A 161 -18.77 11.13 -17.71
C GLY A 161 -17.92 9.85 -17.72
N GLU A 162 -16.71 9.95 -18.26
CA GLU A 162 -15.75 8.84 -18.29
C GLU A 162 -14.80 8.91 -17.09
N TYR A 163 -14.66 7.81 -16.36
CA TYR A 163 -13.63 7.67 -15.34
C TYR A 163 -12.34 7.13 -15.97
N ASN A 164 -11.33 7.98 -16.08
CA ASN A 164 -10.01 7.59 -16.53
C ASN A 164 -9.10 7.34 -15.33
N GLU A 165 -8.67 6.10 -15.16
CA GLU A 165 -7.70 5.77 -14.11
C GLU A 165 -6.31 6.29 -14.50
N VAL A 166 -5.83 7.31 -13.77
CA VAL A 166 -4.52 7.95 -14.01
C VAL A 166 -3.50 7.52 -12.96
N THR A 167 -3.72 6.37 -12.30
CA THR A 167 -2.83 5.86 -11.26
C THR A 167 -1.48 5.50 -11.88
N LYS A 168 -0.38 5.96 -11.26
CA LYS A 168 0.95 5.72 -11.79
C LYS A 168 1.39 4.29 -11.47
N VAL A 169 1.74 3.53 -12.51
CA VAL A 169 2.38 2.22 -12.38
C VAL A 169 3.86 2.43 -12.05
N TRP A 170 4.33 1.75 -11.01
CA TRP A 170 5.70 1.83 -10.48
C TRP A 170 6.39 0.48 -10.57
#